data_AF-A0A6J1WNL5-F1
#
_entry.id   AF-A0A6J1WNL5-F1
#
_cell.length_a   1.000
_cell.length_b   1.000
_cell.length_c   1.000
_cell.angle_alpha   90.00
_cell.angle_beta   90.00
_cell.angle_gamma   90.00
#
_symmetry.space_group_name_H-M   'P 1'
#
loop_
_entity.id
_entity.type
_entity.pdbx_description
1 polymer ?
#
loop_
_entity_poly.entity_id
_entity_poly.type
_entity_poly.pdbx_seq_one_letter_code
_entity_poly.pdbx_strand_id
1 'polypeptide(L)'
;MTCIGNSGPIDDNIANTIEKNELVCCGVLSGNRNFEGRIHPNTRANYLASPLLVIAYALAGTVDIDFETQPLGKRADGSPVFLRDIWPTRAEIQEVENQFVIPGMFKEVRP
;
A
#
# COMPACT_ATOMS: atom_id res chain seq x y z
N MET A 1 1.93 -13.72 -7.92
CA MET A 1 1.65 -12.33 -7.51
C MET A 1 2.63 -11.92 -6.41
N THR A 2 2.75 -10.63 -6.10
CA THR A 2 3.86 -10.01 -5.33
C THR A 2 4.23 -10.71 -4.02
N CYS A 3 3.27 -11.30 -3.29
CA CYS A 3 3.52 -12.03 -2.03
C CYS A 3 4.59 -13.16 -2.15
N ILE A 4 4.69 -13.80 -3.32
CA ILE A 4 5.69 -14.86 -3.58
C ILE A 4 6.90 -14.38 -4.39
N GLY A 5 7.03 -13.08 -4.64
CA GLY A 5 8.12 -12.49 -5.44
C GLY A 5 7.86 -12.43 -6.93
N ASN A 6 6.69 -12.87 -7.40
CA ASN A 6 6.27 -12.66 -8.79
C ASN A 6 5.63 -11.28 -8.91
N SER A 7 6.42 -10.22 -8.70
CA SER A 7 6.03 -8.80 -8.76
C SER A 7 6.00 -8.22 -10.16
N GLY A 8 6.73 -8.84 -11.11
CA GLY A 8 6.94 -8.29 -12.44
C GLY A 8 7.92 -7.10 -12.46
N PRO A 9 8.20 -6.54 -13.64
CA PRO A 9 9.10 -5.39 -13.80
C PRO A 9 8.42 -4.08 -13.40
N ILE A 10 9.24 -3.08 -13.07
CA ILE A 10 8.86 -1.66 -12.98
C ILE A 10 9.31 -0.92 -14.24
N ASP A 11 8.84 0.32 -14.42
CA ASP A 11 9.26 1.18 -15.54
C ASP A 11 10.79 1.33 -15.57
N ASP A 12 11.37 1.21 -16.77
CA ASP A 12 12.82 1.26 -16.96
C ASP A 12 13.42 2.59 -16.48
N ASN A 13 12.70 3.71 -16.58
CA ASN A 13 13.20 4.99 -16.07
C ASN A 13 13.31 4.98 -14.55
N ILE A 14 12.38 4.32 -13.87
CA ILE A 14 12.41 4.15 -12.40
C ILE A 14 13.57 3.25 -12.03
N ALA A 15 13.69 2.06 -12.62
CA ALA A 15 14.78 1.12 -12.33
C ALA A 15 16.15 1.76 -12.53
N ASN A 16 16.36 2.42 -13.68
CA ASN A 16 17.60 3.13 -13.97
C ASN A 16 17.90 4.25 -12.96
N THR A 17 16.88 4.97 -12.49
CA THR A 17 17.06 6.03 -11.50
C THR A 17 17.47 5.47 -10.14
N ILE A 18 16.88 4.34 -9.73
CA ILE A 18 17.23 3.66 -8.47
C ILE A 18 18.69 3.22 -8.50
N GLU A 19 19.10 2.55 -9.57
CA GLU A 19 20.46 1.99 -9.70
C GLU A 19 21.52 3.07 -9.83
N LYS A 20 21.32 4.06 -10.71
CA LYS A 20 22.29 5.14 -10.95
C LYS A 20 22.55 6.01 -9.72
N ASN A 21 21.55 6.17 -8.85
CA ASN A 21 21.65 7.01 -7.66
C ASN A 21 21.75 6.20 -6.36
N GLU A 22 21.93 4.88 -6.45
CA GLU A 22 22.07 3.96 -5.31
C GLU A 22 20.96 4.11 -4.25
N LEU A 23 19.73 4.36 -4.69
CA LEU A 23 18.61 4.67 -3.79
C LEU A 23 18.15 3.43 -3.00
N VAL A 24 17.79 3.65 -1.73
CA VAL A 24 17.10 2.64 -0.92
C VAL A 24 15.60 2.79 -1.13
N CYS A 25 15.09 2.12 -2.16
CA CYS A 25 13.64 2.09 -2.41
C CYS A 25 12.93 1.05 -1.54
N CYS A 26 11.68 1.39 -1.21
CA CYS A 26 10.84 0.62 -0.29
C CYS A 26 9.69 -0.07 -1.02
N GLY A 27 9.49 -1.36 -0.76
CA GLY A 27 8.27 -2.08 -1.08
C GLY A 27 7.34 -2.15 0.13
N VAL A 28 6.06 -1.85 -0.02
CA VAL A 28 5.05 -2.02 1.04
C VAL A 28 3.99 -3.00 0.56
N LEU A 29 3.71 -4.04 1.35
CA LEU A 29 2.81 -5.11 0.95
C LEU A 29 1.98 -5.66 2.10
N SER A 30 0.75 -6.08 1.79
CA SER A 30 -0.13 -6.82 2.69
C SER A 30 0.06 -8.34 2.59
N GLY A 31 1.33 -8.75 2.46
CA GLY A 31 1.76 -10.14 2.42
C GLY A 31 2.19 -10.65 3.80
N ASN A 32 3.02 -11.70 3.81
CA ASN A 32 3.49 -12.35 5.05
C ASN A 32 5.01 -12.53 5.13
N ARG A 33 5.77 -12.11 4.12
CA ARG A 33 7.24 -12.16 4.07
C ARG A 33 7.80 -10.93 3.37
N ASN A 34 8.97 -10.45 3.79
CA ASN A 34 9.58 -9.21 3.30
C ASN A 34 11.12 -9.27 3.21
N PHE A 35 11.68 -10.46 2.97
CA PHE A 35 13.13 -10.61 2.81
C PHE A 35 13.66 -9.81 1.61
N GLU A 36 14.85 -9.23 1.75
CA GLU A 36 15.54 -8.54 0.67
C GLU A 36 15.71 -9.45 -0.57
N GLY A 37 15.56 -8.88 -1.77
CA GLY A 37 15.66 -9.59 -3.05
C GLY A 37 14.50 -10.54 -3.36
N ARG A 38 13.60 -10.82 -2.40
CA ARG A 38 12.44 -11.71 -2.61
C ARG A 38 11.21 -10.97 -3.14
N ILE A 39 11.04 -9.69 -2.83
CA ILE A 39 9.85 -8.92 -3.23
C ILE A 39 10.02 -8.34 -4.63
N HIS A 40 11.07 -7.56 -4.85
CA HIS A 40 11.46 -7.01 -6.15
C HIS A 40 12.97 -6.70 -6.12
N PRO A 41 13.73 -6.91 -7.22
CA PRO A 41 15.18 -6.67 -7.24
C PRO A 41 15.57 -5.22 -6.92
N ASN A 42 14.78 -4.23 -7.36
CA ASN A 42 15.03 -2.81 -7.09
C ASN A 42 14.48 -2.29 -5.74
N THR A 43 13.98 -3.16 -4.83
CA THR A 43 13.49 -2.75 -3.50
C THR A 43 14.32 -3.41 -2.39
N ARG A 44 15.17 -2.62 -1.74
CA ARG A 44 16.08 -3.08 -0.67
C ARG A 44 15.39 -3.14 0.70
N ALA A 45 14.47 -2.22 0.96
CA ALA A 45 13.65 -2.21 2.17
C ALA A 45 12.24 -2.70 1.83
N ASN A 46 11.67 -3.61 2.63
CA ASN A 46 10.33 -4.14 2.40
C ASN A 46 9.55 -4.22 3.71
N TYR A 47 8.32 -3.71 3.72
CA TYR A 47 7.49 -3.57 4.92
C TYR A 47 6.16 -4.31 4.78
N LEU A 48 5.86 -5.15 5.76
CA LEU A 48 4.56 -5.80 5.89
C LEU A 48 3.59 -4.84 6.58
N ALA A 49 2.44 -4.61 5.97
CA ALA A 49 1.44 -3.68 6.48
C ALA A 49 0.01 -4.18 6.20
N SER A 50 -0.99 -3.62 6.88
CA SER A 50 -2.39 -3.90 6.54
C SER A 50 -2.71 -3.38 5.12
N PRO A 51 -3.74 -3.91 4.44
CA PRO A 51 -4.17 -3.39 3.14
C PRO A 51 -4.43 -1.87 3.15
N LEU A 52 -4.99 -1.33 4.24
CA LEU A 52 -5.21 0.11 4.40
C LEU A 52 -3.90 0.90 4.46
N LEU A 53 -2.89 0.39 5.17
CA LEU A 53 -1.57 1.04 5.23
C LEU A 53 -0.81 0.96 3.89
N VAL A 54 -0.98 -0.12 3.11
CA VAL A 54 -0.42 -0.19 1.75
C VAL A 54 -0.92 0.98 0.91
N ILE A 55 -2.23 1.27 0.98
CA ILE A 55 -2.83 2.41 0.27
C ILE A 55 -2.30 3.73 0.84
N ALA A 56 -2.20 3.87 2.17
CA ALA A 56 -1.70 5.08 2.81
C ALA A 56 -0.27 5.44 2.36
N TYR A 57 0.64 4.46 2.34
CA TYR A 57 2.02 4.66 1.87
C TYR A 57 2.10 4.90 0.36
N ALA A 58 1.19 4.31 -0.43
CA ALA A 58 1.12 4.61 -1.86
C ALA A 58 0.66 6.06 -2.12
N LEU A 59 -0.26 6.59 -1.32
CA LEU A 59 -0.67 8.00 -1.38
C LEU A 59 0.45 8.95 -0.92
N ALA A 60 1.13 8.60 0.17
CA ALA A 60 2.25 9.39 0.68
C ALA A 60 3.46 9.37 -0.26
N GLY A 61 3.67 8.28 -1.00
CA GLY A 61 4.81 8.08 -1.89
C GLY A 61 6.15 7.80 -1.18
N THR A 62 6.14 7.72 0.15
CA THR A 62 7.33 7.45 0.97
C THR A 62 6.93 6.74 2.26
N VAL A 63 7.83 5.89 2.78
CA VAL A 63 7.70 5.31 4.13
C VAL A 63 8.26 6.21 5.22
N ASP A 64 9.07 7.21 4.83
CA ASP A 64 9.62 8.23 5.71
C ASP A 64 8.61 9.38 5.86
N ILE A 65 7.49 9.08 6.52
CA ILE A 65 6.40 10.01 6.78
C ILE A 65 5.91 9.85 8.21
N ASP A 66 5.70 10.97 8.89
CA ASP A 66 4.96 11.02 10.14
C ASP A 66 3.50 11.38 9.84
N PHE A 67 2.61 10.40 9.91
CA PHE A 67 1.19 10.60 9.60
C PHE A 67 0.44 11.48 10.60
N GLU A 68 0.99 11.74 11.80
CA GLU A 68 0.35 12.61 12.78
C GLU A 68 0.57 14.09 12.41
N THR A 69 1.77 14.41 11.93
CA THR A 69 2.24 15.78 11.70
C THR A 69 2.30 16.18 10.23
N GLN A 70 2.39 15.22 9.30
CA GLN A 70 2.50 15.48 7.87
C GLN A 70 1.22 15.10 7.10
N PRO A 71 0.71 15.96 6.19
CA PRO A 71 -0.44 15.64 5.37
C PRO A 71 -0.07 14.68 4.22
N LEU A 72 -1.00 13.84 3.81
CA LEU A 72 -0.89 12.99 2.60
C LEU A 72 -0.96 13.81 1.32
N GLY A 73 -1.61 14.97 1.36
CA GLY A 73 -1.80 15.84 0.22
C GLY A 73 -2.65 17.06 0.55
N LYS A 74 -3.13 17.73 -0.49
CA LYS A 74 -4.00 18.90 -0.38
C LYS A 74 -5.30 18.66 -1.13
N ARG A 75 -6.42 19.16 -0.59
CA ARG A 75 -7.69 19.28 -1.30
C ARG A 75 -7.59 20.30 -2.44
N ALA A 76 -8.60 20.34 -3.30
CA ALA A 76 -8.68 21.31 -4.38
C ALA A 76 -8.69 22.78 -3.89
N ASP A 77 -9.18 23.03 -2.67
CA ASP A 77 -9.16 24.35 -2.01
C ASP A 77 -7.82 24.66 -1.31
N GLY A 78 -6.85 23.75 -1.37
CA GLY A 78 -5.54 23.87 -0.76
C GLY A 78 -5.44 23.39 0.69
N SER A 79 -6.54 22.96 1.33
CA SER A 79 -6.50 22.48 2.71
C SER A 79 -5.71 21.17 2.82
N PRO A 80 -4.93 20.95 3.90
CA PRO A 80 -4.22 19.69 4.10
C PRO A 80 -5.21 18.54 4.34
N VAL A 81 -4.86 17.34 3.87
CA VAL A 81 -5.54 16.09 4.18
C VAL A 81 -4.56 15.18 4.91
N PHE A 82 -4.88 14.82 6.15
CA PHE A 82 -4.11 13.90 6.97
C PHE A 82 -4.66 12.48 6.85
N LEU A 83 -3.86 11.49 7.25
CA LEU A 83 -4.31 10.09 7.25
C LEU A 83 -5.58 9.91 8.10
N ARG A 84 -5.64 10.57 9.27
CA ARG A 84 -6.82 10.54 10.16
C ARG A 84 -8.11 11.04 9.51
N ASP A 85 -8.02 11.87 8.47
CA ASP A 85 -9.20 12.42 7.79
C ASP A 85 -9.84 11.42 6.81
N ILE A 86 -9.09 10.37 6.43
CA ILE A 86 -9.53 9.36 5.46
C ILE A 86 -9.50 7.93 6.02
N TRP A 87 -9.06 7.75 7.26
CA TRP A 87 -8.96 6.44 7.87
C TRP A 87 -10.32 5.95 8.36
N PRO A 88 -10.83 4.81 7.87
CA PRO A 88 -12.13 4.32 8.29
C PRO A 88 -12.09 3.82 9.74
N THR A 89 -13.16 4.09 10.48
CA THR A 89 -13.38 3.51 11.80
C THR A 89 -13.76 2.04 11.68
N ARG A 90 -13.56 1.28 12.76
CA ARG A 90 -13.96 -0.12 12.82
C ARG A 90 -15.47 -0.31 12.59
N ALA A 91 -16.29 0.62 13.08
CA ALA A 91 -17.74 0.55 12.93
C ALA A 91 -18.15 0.73 11.45
N GLU A 92 -17.55 1.67 10.73
CA GLU A 92 -17.82 1.88 9.29
C GLU A 92 -17.41 0.65 8.46
N ILE A 93 -16.27 0.02 8.78
CA ILE A 93 -15.84 -1.22 8.12
C ILE A 93 -16.85 -2.34 8.37
N GLN A 94 -17.27 -2.53 9.61
CA GLN A 94 -18.22 -3.59 10.00
C GLN A 94 -19.59 -3.40 9.36
N GLU A 95 -20.06 -2.16 9.26
CA GLU A 95 -21.34 -1.87 8.61
C GLU A 95 -21.32 -2.29 7.14
N VAL A 96 -20.27 -1.91 6.40
CA VAL A 96 -20.11 -2.29 4.99
C VAL A 96 -19.92 -3.81 4.85
N GLU A 97 -19.11 -4.43 5.70
CA GLU A 97 -18.89 -5.88 5.68
C GLU A 97 -20.22 -6.64 5.85
N ASN A 98 -21.03 -6.26 6.84
CA ASN A 98 -22.31 -6.91 7.13
C ASN A 98 -23.32 -6.76 5.98
N GLN A 99 -23.30 -5.62 5.28
CA GLN A 99 -24.21 -5.36 4.17
C GLN A 99 -23.84 -6.15 2.91
N PHE A 100 -22.55 -6.31 2.61
CA PHE A 100 -22.11 -6.79 1.30
C PHE A 100 -21.49 -8.19 1.31
N VAL A 101 -20.94 -8.67 2.42
CA VAL A 101 -20.30 -9.99 2.51
C VAL A 101 -21.33 -11.04 2.95
N ILE A 102 -22.22 -11.42 2.02
CA ILE A 102 -23.36 -12.31 2.28
C ILE A 102 -23.17 -13.72 1.72
N PRO A 103 -23.84 -14.76 2.27
CA PRO A 103 -23.69 -16.14 1.80
C PRO A 103 -23.98 -16.38 0.32
N GLY A 104 -24.83 -15.56 -0.30
CA GLY A 104 -25.13 -15.62 -1.74
C GLY A 104 -23.88 -15.42 -2.60
N MET A 105 -23.04 -14.45 -2.25
CA MET A 105 -21.78 -14.15 -2.94
C MET A 105 -20.87 -15.38 -3.03
N PHE A 106 -20.80 -16.17 -1.95
CA PHE A 106 -19.99 -17.39 -1.90
C PHE A 106 -20.58 -18.58 -2.67
N LYS A 107 -21.89 -18.59 -2.92
CA LYS A 107 -22.55 -19.64 -3.71
C LYS A 107 -22.34 -19.40 -5.21
N GLU A 108 -22.34 -18.15 -5.64
CA GLU A 108 -22.16 -17.77 -7.06
C GLU A 108 -20.73 -17.97 -7.55
N VAL A 109 -19.74 -17.70 -6.70
CA VAL A 109 -18.31 -17.84 -7.04
C VAL A 109 -17.85 -19.30 -6.98
N ARG A 110 -18.67 -20.20 -6.42
CA ARG A 110 -18.30 -21.60 -6.29
C ARG A 110 -18.24 -22.24 -7.69
N PRO A 111 -17.10 -22.83 -8.10
CA PRO A 111 -16.98 -23.48 -9.40
C PRO A 111 -17.89 -24.70 -9.55
#